data_AF-A0A7S2JXF9-F1
#
_entry.id   AF-A0A7S2JXF9-F1
#
_cell.length_a   1.000
_cell.length_b   1.000
_cell.length_c   1.000
_cell.angle_alpha   90.00
_cell.angle_beta   90.00
_cell.angle_gamma   90.00
#
_symmetry.space_group_name_H-M   'P 1'
#
loop_
_entity.id
_entity.type
_entity.pdbx_description
1 polymer ?
#
loop_
_entity_poly.entity_id
_entity_poly.type
_entity_poly.pdbx_seq_one_letter_code
_entity_poly.pdbx_strand_id
1 'polypeptide(L)'
;QNLGVVVICATNFAESLDKALTRPGRLDKQVVVPVPDLKGRVDILELYAERLVLGRDVEMAALARRTAGMTGADLFNVLNIAAVRSSAEGLASIPMRYFEEAFDRVVVGLERKNPMSEQERELTAYHEGGHTLISMGSPVADPVHKATIMPRGSALGITWSIP
;
A
#
# COMPACT_ATOMS: atom_id res chain seq x y z
N GLN A 1 19.55 32.78 -27.71
CA GLN A 1 20.03 31.67 -26.87
C GLN A 1 19.15 31.62 -25.64
N ASN A 2 18.50 30.49 -25.35
CA ASN A 2 17.64 30.32 -24.17
C ASN A 2 18.51 30.14 -22.90
N LEU A 3 19.23 31.20 -22.52
CA LEU A 3 19.98 31.24 -21.28
C LEU A 3 19.00 31.32 -20.11
N GLY A 4 18.99 30.30 -19.25
CA GLY A 4 18.22 30.28 -18.00
C GLY A 4 16.96 29.40 -17.99
N VAL A 5 16.67 28.63 -19.04
CA VAL A 5 15.55 27.68 -19.02
C VAL A 5 16.01 26.30 -18.53
N VAL A 6 15.38 25.81 -17.47
CA VAL A 6 15.59 24.44 -16.96
C VAL A 6 14.38 23.59 -17.33
N VAL A 7 14.62 22.40 -17.88
CA VAL A 7 13.58 21.43 -18.24
C VAL A 7 13.74 20.19 -17.38
N ILE A 8 12.66 19.77 -16.71
CA ILE A 8 12.59 18.54 -15.93
C ILE A 8 11.49 17.66 -16.54
N CYS A 9 11.78 16.38 -16.72
CA CYS A 9 10.83 15.39 -17.25
C CYS A 9 10.82 14.16 -16.35
N ALA A 10 9.70 13.44 -16.32
CA ALA A 10 9.57 12.16 -15.61
C ALA A 10 9.08 11.08 -16.57
N THR A 11 9.60 9.86 -16.45
CA THR A 11 9.16 8.68 -17.21
C THR A 11 9.35 7.43 -16.38
N ASN A 12 8.48 6.44 -16.56
CA ASN A 12 8.65 5.10 -16.00
C ASN A 12 9.45 4.18 -16.96
N PHE A 13 9.67 4.61 -18.21
CA PHE A 13 10.31 3.81 -19.27
C PHE A 13 11.45 4.63 -19.90
N ALA A 14 12.58 4.72 -19.19
CA ALA A 14 13.72 5.52 -19.65
C ALA A 14 14.38 4.92 -20.90
N GLU A 15 14.38 3.60 -21.00
CA GLU A 15 14.89 2.81 -22.12
C GLU A 15 14.08 2.98 -23.41
N SER A 16 12.81 3.37 -23.29
CA SER A 16 11.93 3.64 -24.43
C SER A 16 12.14 5.05 -25.02
N LEU A 17 12.94 5.90 -24.37
CA LEU A 17 13.27 7.23 -24.89
C LEU A 17 14.22 7.15 -26.08
N ASP A 18 13.98 7.98 -27.08
CA ASP A 18 14.90 8.15 -28.19
C ASP A 18 16.28 8.60 -27.67
N LYS A 19 17.33 7.89 -28.08
CA LYS A 19 18.73 8.22 -27.78
C LYS A 19 19.11 9.64 -28.22
N ALA A 20 18.40 10.23 -29.17
CA ALA A 20 18.59 11.62 -29.54
C ALA A 20 18.23 12.57 -28.37
N LEU A 21 17.22 12.27 -27.56
CA LEU A 21 16.78 13.13 -26.45
C LEU A 21 17.72 13.07 -25.25
N THR A 22 18.33 11.90 -24.99
CA THR A 22 19.20 11.66 -23.83
C THR A 22 20.68 11.99 -24.07
N ARG A 23 21.01 12.61 -25.22
CA ARG A 23 22.37 13.05 -25.52
C ARG A 23 22.77 14.27 -24.67
N PRO A 24 24.08 14.42 -24.38
CA PRO A 24 24.61 15.61 -23.71
C PRO A 24 24.15 16.92 -24.39
N GLY A 25 23.73 17.89 -23.57
CA GLY A 25 23.16 19.17 -24.05
C GLY A 25 21.64 19.16 -24.29
N ARG A 26 20.96 18.05 -24.00
CA ARG A 26 19.48 17.91 -24.01
C ARG A 26 19.00 17.41 -22.65
N LEU A 27 18.52 16.16 -22.54
CA LEU A 27 18.24 15.50 -21.27
C LEU A 27 19.49 14.74 -20.81
N ASP A 28 20.48 15.48 -20.34
CA ASP A 28 21.83 14.97 -20.03
C ASP A 28 21.96 14.42 -18.60
N LYS A 29 21.10 14.85 -17.67
CA LYS A 29 21.02 14.35 -16.29
C LYS A 29 19.84 13.42 -16.13
N GLN A 30 20.14 12.18 -15.73
CA GLN A 30 19.14 11.20 -15.34
C GLN A 30 19.26 10.95 -13.83
N VAL A 31 18.13 11.07 -13.14
CA VAL A 31 18.03 10.79 -11.71
C VAL A 31 16.97 9.71 -11.55
N VAL A 32 17.38 8.54 -11.07
CA VAL A 32 16.47 7.43 -10.80
C VAL A 32 15.95 7.59 -9.37
N VAL A 33 14.63 7.60 -9.22
CA VAL A 33 13.96 7.63 -7.91
C VAL A 33 13.33 6.26 -7.68
N PRO A 34 13.96 5.38 -6.88
CA PRO A 34 13.42 4.06 -6.59
C PRO A 34 12.24 4.12 -5.61
N VAL A 35 11.55 2.99 -5.46
CA VAL A 35 10.62 2.81 -4.34
C VAL A 35 11.33 2.94 -2.99
N PRO A 36 10.69 3.53 -1.97
CA PRO A 36 11.32 3.79 -0.69
C PRO A 36 11.68 2.50 0.08
N ASP A 37 12.85 2.50 0.71
CA ASP A 37 13.24 1.48 1.68
C ASP A 37 12.47 1.65 3.01
N LEU A 38 12.71 0.77 3.99
CA LEU A 38 11.99 0.84 5.27
C LEU A 38 12.11 2.21 5.94
N LYS A 39 13.31 2.79 5.96
CA LYS A 39 13.55 4.09 6.58
C LYS A 39 12.83 5.20 5.81
N GLY A 40 12.95 5.22 4.49
CA GLY A 40 12.25 6.16 3.63
C GLY A 40 10.73 6.06 3.77
N ARG A 41 10.17 4.85 3.97
CA ARG A 41 8.73 4.71 4.25
C ARG A 41 8.34 5.31 5.59
N VAL A 42 9.16 5.13 6.63
CA VAL A 42 8.94 5.80 7.93
C VAL A 42 8.96 7.32 7.75
N ASP A 43 10.01 7.85 7.12
CA ASP A 43 10.18 9.30 6.91
C ASP A 43 9.00 9.89 6.12
N ILE A 44 8.53 9.19 5.07
CA ILE A 44 7.36 9.61 4.28
C ILE A 44 6.07 9.57 5.11
N LEU A 45 5.86 8.50 5.88
CA LEU A 45 4.67 8.36 6.73
C LEU A 45 4.64 9.45 7.80
N GLU A 46 5.77 9.72 8.46
CA GLU A 46 5.91 10.77 9.46
C GLU A 46 5.65 12.16 8.86
N LEU A 47 6.27 12.47 7.72
CA LEU A 47 6.06 13.73 7.00
C LEU A 47 4.58 14.01 6.72
N TYR A 48 3.85 13.01 6.21
CA TYR A 48 2.43 13.18 5.93
C TYR A 48 1.57 13.17 7.20
N ALA A 49 2.01 12.47 8.23
CA ALA A 49 1.32 12.41 9.52
C ALA A 49 1.39 13.72 10.32
N GLU A 50 2.36 14.60 10.06
CA GLU A 50 2.43 15.95 10.69
C GLU A 50 1.14 16.76 10.52
N ARG A 51 0.36 16.48 9.48
CA ARG A 51 -0.91 17.17 9.19
C ARG A 51 -2.13 16.53 9.86
N LEU A 52 -1.94 15.41 10.58
CA LEU A 52 -3.00 14.59 11.15
C LEU A 52 -2.95 14.59 12.68
N VAL A 53 -4.13 14.50 13.31
CA VAL A 53 -4.23 14.29 14.76
C VAL A 53 -4.19 12.79 15.04
N LEU A 54 -3.03 12.26 15.41
CA LEU A 54 -2.84 10.83 15.67
C LEU A 54 -3.32 10.42 17.07
N GLY A 55 -3.82 9.19 17.19
CA GLY A 55 -4.04 8.53 18.47
C GLY A 55 -2.72 8.19 19.17
N ARG A 56 -2.77 7.98 20.49
CA ARG A 56 -1.59 7.63 21.30
C ARG A 56 -1.03 6.23 21.00
N ASP A 57 -1.84 5.39 20.38
CA ASP A 57 -1.55 4.01 20.01
C ASP A 57 -0.87 3.88 18.63
N VAL A 58 -0.66 4.99 17.92
CA VAL A 58 -0.16 4.98 16.54
C VAL A 58 1.35 4.84 16.49
N GLU A 59 1.84 3.79 15.84
CA GLU A 59 3.27 3.56 15.57
C GLU A 59 3.54 3.51 14.06
N MET A 60 4.08 4.59 13.49
CA MET A 60 4.38 4.67 12.04
C MET A 60 5.43 3.63 11.60
N ALA A 61 6.37 3.28 12.48
CA ALA A 61 7.35 2.23 12.21
C ALA A 61 6.68 0.86 12.00
N ALA A 62 5.61 0.55 12.75
CA ALA A 62 4.85 -0.67 12.56
C ALA A 62 4.11 -0.67 11.21
N LEU A 63 3.53 0.47 10.82
CA LEU A 63 2.90 0.61 9.51
C LEU A 63 3.92 0.48 8.37
N ALA A 64 5.09 1.10 8.48
CA ALA A 64 6.15 1.06 7.48
C ALA A 64 6.69 -0.35 7.20
N ARG A 65 6.72 -1.21 8.24
CA ARG A 65 7.08 -2.64 8.09
C ARG A 65 6.07 -3.39 7.22
N ARG A 66 4.78 -3.07 7.35
CA ARG A 66 3.69 -3.73 6.60
C ARG A 66 3.53 -3.22 5.18
N THR A 67 3.99 -1.99 4.88
CA THR A 67 3.86 -1.35 3.56
C THR A 67 5.05 -1.60 2.64
N ALA A 68 5.69 -2.77 2.74
CA ALA A 68 6.81 -3.15 1.88
C ALA A 68 6.43 -3.08 0.39
N GLY A 69 7.29 -2.46 -0.43
CA GLY A 69 7.06 -2.31 -1.88
C GLY A 69 6.10 -1.18 -2.28
N MET A 70 5.46 -0.49 -1.33
CA MET A 70 4.57 0.63 -1.62
C MET A 70 5.34 1.90 -2.00
N THR A 71 4.80 2.68 -2.94
CA THR A 71 5.33 3.99 -3.33
C THR A 71 4.95 5.07 -2.32
N GLY A 72 5.59 6.24 -2.37
CA GLY A 72 5.20 7.37 -1.53
C GLY A 72 3.73 7.80 -1.71
N ALA A 73 3.19 7.67 -2.93
CA ALA A 73 1.79 7.96 -3.21
C ALA A 73 0.85 6.93 -2.54
N ASP A 74 1.22 5.66 -2.52
CA ASP A 74 0.45 4.61 -1.86
C ASP A 74 0.41 4.83 -0.34
N LEU A 75 1.55 5.18 0.27
CA LEU A 75 1.63 5.51 1.70
C LEU A 75 0.75 6.70 2.07
N PHE A 76 0.81 7.76 1.27
CA PHE A 76 -0.08 8.91 1.44
C PHE A 76 -1.56 8.51 1.36
N ASN A 77 -1.90 7.65 0.40
CA ASN A 77 -3.27 7.19 0.23
C ASN A 77 -3.76 6.36 1.43
N VAL A 78 -2.91 5.52 2.03
CA VAL A 78 -3.23 4.79 3.28
C VAL A 78 -3.58 5.77 4.40
N LEU A 79 -2.75 6.79 4.62
CA LEU A 79 -3.01 7.80 5.65
C LEU A 79 -4.29 8.59 5.39
N ASN A 80 -4.54 8.96 4.12
CA ASN A 80 -5.72 9.72 3.73
C ASN A 80 -7.02 8.90 3.92
N ILE A 81 -7.03 7.63 3.54
CA ILE A 81 -8.20 6.75 3.75
C ILE A 81 -8.49 6.60 5.24
N ALA A 82 -7.45 6.43 6.07
CA ALA A 82 -7.60 6.33 7.52
C ALA A 82 -8.22 7.62 8.10
N ALA A 83 -7.70 8.78 7.72
CA ALA A 83 -8.18 10.08 8.16
C ALA A 83 -9.63 10.36 7.75
N VAL A 84 -9.99 10.07 6.50
CA VAL A 84 -11.37 10.23 6.01
C VAL A 84 -12.32 9.33 6.79
N ARG A 85 -11.93 8.08 7.06
CA ARG A 85 -12.79 7.12 7.77
C ARG A 85 -12.97 7.49 9.23
N SER A 86 -11.90 7.85 9.94
CA SER A 86 -12.01 8.30 11.34
C SER A 86 -12.82 9.60 11.45
N SER A 87 -12.67 10.52 10.50
CA SER A 87 -13.45 11.76 10.45
C SER A 87 -14.93 11.49 10.18
N ALA A 88 -15.27 10.53 9.32
CA ALA A 88 -16.65 10.14 9.06
C ALA A 88 -17.34 9.56 10.31
N GLU A 89 -16.58 8.96 11.23
CA GLU A 89 -17.05 8.46 12.52
C GLU A 89 -16.98 9.51 13.65
N GLY A 90 -16.56 10.74 13.35
CA GLY A 90 -16.55 11.86 14.29
C GLY A 90 -15.47 11.78 15.37
N LEU A 91 -14.39 11.01 15.13
CA LEU A 91 -13.30 10.86 16.09
C LEU A 91 -12.36 12.08 16.09
N ALA A 92 -11.93 12.50 17.28
CA ALA A 92 -11.01 13.62 17.46
C ALA A 92 -9.55 13.31 17.07
N SER A 93 -9.18 12.02 17.06
CA SER A 93 -7.86 11.53 16.68
C SER A 93 -7.98 10.20 15.93
N ILE A 94 -7.00 9.89 15.09
CA ILE A 94 -6.97 8.66 14.26
C ILE A 94 -6.26 7.54 15.04
N PRO A 95 -6.95 6.51 15.57
CA PRO A 95 -6.30 5.37 16.19
C PRO A 95 -5.65 4.43 15.14
N MET A 96 -4.71 3.60 15.60
CA MET A 96 -3.91 2.72 14.76
C MET A 96 -4.77 1.81 13.87
N ARG A 97 -5.89 1.31 14.40
CA ARG A 97 -6.83 0.44 13.68
C ARG A 97 -7.29 0.99 12.32
N TYR A 98 -7.45 2.31 12.15
CA TYR A 98 -7.88 2.85 10.84
C TYR A 98 -6.76 2.82 9.81
N PHE A 99 -5.50 2.96 10.23
CA PHE A 99 -4.37 2.80 9.33
C PHE A 99 -4.24 1.35 8.87
N GLU A 100 -4.47 0.39 9.76
CA GLU A 100 -4.49 -1.03 9.40
C GLU A 100 -5.64 -1.37 8.45
N GLU A 101 -6.84 -0.87 8.72
CA GLU A 101 -7.99 -1.04 7.84
C GLU A 101 -7.79 -0.36 6.48
N ALA A 102 -7.14 0.81 6.47
CA ALA A 102 -6.79 1.53 5.24
C ALA A 102 -5.76 0.76 4.42
N PHE A 103 -4.71 0.23 5.05
CA PHE A 103 -3.74 -0.64 4.40
C PHE A 103 -4.41 -1.85 3.75
N ASP A 104 -5.26 -2.55 4.52
CA ASP A 104 -5.99 -3.71 4.01
C ASP A 104 -6.85 -3.34 2.78
N ARG A 105 -7.44 -2.14 2.78
CA ARG A 105 -8.24 -1.62 1.66
C ARG A 105 -7.38 -1.25 0.46
N VAL A 106 -6.18 -0.72 0.65
CA VAL A 106 -5.29 -0.36 -0.46
C VAL A 106 -4.74 -1.60 -1.14
N VAL A 107 -4.36 -2.64 -0.39
CA VAL A 107 -3.74 -3.84 -0.98
C VAL A 107 -4.75 -4.80 -1.63
N VAL A 108 -5.95 -4.99 -1.07
CA VAL A 108 -6.97 -5.91 -1.68
C VAL A 108 -8.07 -5.19 -2.42
N GLY A 109 -8.31 -3.94 -2.07
CA GLY A 109 -9.49 -3.20 -2.49
C GLY A 109 -10.61 -3.19 -1.46
N LEU A 110 -11.68 -2.48 -1.82
CA LEU A 110 -12.86 -2.27 -0.99
C LEU A 110 -13.54 -3.59 -0.62
N GLU A 111 -13.91 -3.72 0.65
CA GLU A 111 -14.82 -4.77 1.10
C GLU A 111 -16.18 -4.60 0.44
N ARG A 112 -16.67 -5.66 -0.21
CA ARG A 112 -18.00 -5.67 -0.81
C ARG A 112 -18.97 -6.32 0.17
N LYS A 113 -20.01 -5.61 0.54
CA LYS A 113 -21.16 -6.15 1.31
C LYS A 113 -22.15 -6.91 0.42
N ASN A 114 -21.73 -7.42 -0.74
CA ASN A 114 -22.63 -8.21 -1.55
C ASN A 114 -22.90 -9.53 -0.82
N PRO A 115 -24.17 -9.89 -0.57
CA PRO A 115 -24.48 -11.12 0.12
C PRO A 115 -24.04 -12.30 -0.74
N MET A 116 -23.07 -13.07 -0.25
CA MET A 116 -22.75 -14.39 -0.77
C MET A 116 -23.85 -15.37 -0.32
N SER A 117 -24.19 -16.33 -1.17
CA SER A 117 -24.98 -17.47 -0.73
C SER A 117 -24.22 -18.27 0.34
N GLU A 118 -24.95 -19.01 1.16
CA GLU A 118 -24.35 -19.87 2.19
C GLU A 118 -23.36 -20.88 1.60
N GLN A 119 -23.71 -21.45 0.44
CA GLN A 119 -22.86 -22.39 -0.30
C GLN A 119 -21.57 -21.74 -0.82
N GLU A 120 -21.63 -20.53 -1.38
CA GLU A 120 -20.42 -19.80 -1.80
C GLU A 120 -19.53 -19.46 -0.61
N ARG A 121 -20.13 -19.11 0.54
CA ARG A 121 -19.39 -18.76 1.75
C ARG A 121 -18.67 -19.98 2.33
N GLU A 122 -19.31 -21.15 2.31
CA GLU A 122 -18.71 -22.41 2.72
C GLU A 122 -17.56 -22.82 1.79
N LEU A 123 -17.76 -22.79 0.47
CA LEU A 123 -16.70 -23.11 -0.51
C LEU A 123 -15.49 -22.18 -0.36
N THR A 124 -15.73 -20.89 -0.16
CA THR A 124 -14.67 -19.89 0.06
C THR A 124 -13.94 -20.15 1.37
N ALA A 125 -14.65 -20.56 2.44
CA ALA A 125 -14.02 -20.93 3.71
C ALA A 125 -13.08 -22.12 3.56
N TYR A 126 -13.47 -23.16 2.81
CA TYR A 126 -12.57 -24.28 2.52
C TYR A 126 -11.39 -23.87 1.63
N HIS A 127 -11.60 -23.00 0.65
CA HIS A 127 -10.55 -22.51 -0.24
C HIS A 127 -9.47 -21.72 0.53
N GLU A 128 -9.87 -20.70 1.29
CA GLU A 128 -8.95 -19.88 2.08
C GLU A 128 -8.36 -20.67 3.27
N GLY A 129 -9.15 -21.57 3.86
CA GLY A 129 -8.66 -22.51 4.88
C GLY A 129 -7.55 -23.42 4.35
N GLY A 130 -7.67 -23.87 3.10
CA GLY A 130 -6.62 -24.64 2.41
C GLY A 130 -5.32 -23.85 2.25
N HIS A 131 -5.39 -22.62 1.73
CA HIS A 131 -4.22 -21.73 1.62
C HIS A 131 -3.57 -21.47 2.97
N THR A 132 -4.39 -21.24 4.01
CA THR A 132 -3.94 -20.98 5.38
C THR A 132 -3.20 -22.19 5.95
N LEU A 133 -3.78 -23.39 5.86
CA LEU A 133 -3.19 -24.61 6.40
C LEU A 133 -1.86 -24.95 5.71
N ILE A 134 -1.81 -24.85 4.38
CA ILE A 134 -0.59 -25.12 3.61
C ILE A 134 0.52 -24.12 3.98
N SER A 135 0.18 -22.84 4.09
CA SER A 135 1.15 -21.78 4.44
C SER A 135 1.67 -21.94 5.87
N MET A 136 0.81 -22.29 6.84
CA MET A 136 1.23 -22.54 8.23
C MET A 136 2.05 -23.82 8.39
N GLY A 137 1.80 -24.84 7.57
CA GLY A 137 2.52 -26.11 7.62
C GLY A 137 3.85 -26.12 6.87
N SER A 138 4.14 -25.11 6.06
CA SER A 138 5.34 -25.05 5.22
C SER A 138 6.44 -24.21 5.89
N PRO A 139 7.63 -24.78 6.13
CA PRO A 139 8.74 -24.05 6.77
C PRO A 139 9.40 -22.98 5.88
N VAL A 140 9.03 -22.92 4.60
CA VAL A 140 9.56 -21.95 3.62
C VAL A 140 8.54 -20.90 3.19
N ALA A 141 7.29 -21.00 3.64
CA ALA A 141 6.26 -20.03 3.30
C ALA A 141 6.33 -18.82 4.23
N ASP A 142 5.98 -17.66 3.69
CA ASP A 142 5.83 -16.43 4.47
C ASP A 142 4.70 -16.61 5.52
N PRO A 143 4.88 -16.13 6.76
CA PRO A 143 3.89 -16.29 7.82
C PRO A 143 2.52 -15.71 7.45
N VAL A 144 1.46 -16.49 7.71
CA VAL A 144 0.09 -16.02 7.51
C VAL A 144 -0.21 -14.90 8.49
N HIS A 145 -0.54 -13.73 7.96
CA HIS A 145 -0.92 -12.54 8.72
C HIS A 145 -2.43 -12.45 8.93
N LYS A 146 -3.22 -12.78 7.90
CA LYS A 146 -4.68 -12.66 7.96
C LYS A 146 -5.35 -13.59 6.94
N ALA A 147 -6.41 -14.26 7.36
CA ALA A 147 -7.29 -15.02 6.47
C ALA A 147 -8.74 -14.56 6.67
N THR A 148 -9.46 -14.32 5.58
CA THR A 148 -10.86 -13.88 5.62
C THR A 148 -11.67 -14.42 4.45
N ILE A 149 -12.93 -14.74 4.70
CA ILE A 149 -13.93 -15.14 3.69
C ILE A 149 -14.81 -13.96 3.25
N MET A 150 -14.48 -12.75 3.69
CA MET A 150 -15.21 -11.54 3.33
C MET A 150 -14.75 -11.09 1.94
N PRO A 151 -15.68 -10.85 0.99
CA PRO A 151 -15.32 -10.39 -0.35
C PRO A 151 -14.58 -9.06 -0.33
N ARG A 152 -13.44 -8.99 -1.03
CA ARG A 152 -12.64 -7.77 -1.18
C ARG A 152 -12.15 -7.61 -2.61
N GLY A 153 -12.37 -6.44 -3.20
CA GLY A 153 -12.00 -6.19 -4.60
C GLY A 153 -12.69 -7.15 -5.57
N SER A 154 -11.90 -7.93 -6.31
CA SER A 154 -12.37 -9.01 -7.21
C SER A 154 -12.32 -10.41 -6.58
N ALA A 155 -11.87 -10.55 -5.33
CA ALA A 155 -11.75 -11.82 -4.63
C ALA A 155 -12.95 -12.06 -3.69
N LEU A 156 -13.37 -13.33 -3.54
CA LEU A 156 -14.46 -13.74 -2.65
C LEU A 156 -13.99 -14.01 -1.21
N GLY A 157 -12.70 -14.28 -1.04
CA GLY A 157 -11.98 -14.42 0.21
C GLY A 157 -10.49 -14.17 -0.05
N ILE A 158 -9.68 -14.07 1.00
CA ILE A 158 -8.24 -13.87 0.84
C ILE A 158 -7.45 -14.35 2.08
N THR A 159 -6.34 -15.01 1.81
CA THR A 159 -5.29 -15.39 2.76
C THR A 159 -4.04 -14.59 2.44
N TRP A 160 -3.47 -13.96 3.45
CA TRP A 160 -2.34 -13.05 3.32
C TRP A 160 -1.16 -13.54 4.11
N SER A 161 0.01 -13.47 3.49
CA SER A 161 1.28 -13.60 4.16
C SER A 161 2.08 -12.32 4.03
N ILE A 162 2.89 -12.03 5.05
CA ILE A 162 3.82 -10.90 5.04
C ILE A 162 5.24 -11.48 5.08
N PRO A 163 6.11 -11.16 4.11
CA PRO A 163 7.53 -11.54 4.14
C PRO A 163 8.31 -10.90 5.30
#